data_AF-A0A928JQ88-F1
#
_entry.id   AF-A0A928JQ88-F1
#
_cell.length_a   1.000
_cell.length_b   1.000
_cell.length_c   1.000
_cell.angle_alpha   90.00
_cell.angle_beta   90.00
_cell.angle_gamma   90.00
#
_symmetry.space_group_name_H-M   'P 1'
#
loop_
_entity.id
_entity.type
_entity.pdbx_description
1 polymer ?
#
loop_
_entity_poly.entity_id
_entity_poly.type
_entity_poly.pdbx_seq_one_letter_code
_entity_poly.pdbx_strand_id
1 'polypeptide(L)'
;MKTLHFRNTCFGRRISMKKLISVILAAMMVVLLAACGGGNKGGGAQYVFLKEEMGTESYAIGFKKGNEELAKTVTGAVYALVKDGTYAKIGEKYPDIKDYLCLKAEDINDADIPAKGSGDPNFTFKHGFDLDYPPYSYLKDDGSVGGFDVELAQAVCAYMGWKYESVPFNWEAKDMELNAGSCDCIWSGFTKEGREDKYTWGCTYSNNVQGILVASDSGITTLADLAGKTVGVQIDTSAAEMLEDSKKELADTFGELKTYETYTVAFNDLKAGAIDAIAIDMTAGAYLISNEAK
;
A
#
# COMPACT_ATOMS: atom_id res chain seq x y z
N MET A 1 -36.46 10.06 40.59
CA MET A 1 -37.72 9.52 41.12
C MET A 1 -38.51 10.66 41.79
N LYS A 2 -39.39 11.32 41.03
CA LYS A 2 -40.55 12.11 41.52
C LYS A 2 -41.45 12.41 40.32
N THR A 3 -42.52 11.61 40.26
CA THR A 3 -43.82 11.78 39.59
C THR A 3 -44.49 13.10 40.04
N LEU A 4 -45.52 13.73 39.43
CA LEU A 4 -46.53 13.40 38.43
C LEU A 4 -47.31 14.69 38.02
N HIS A 5 -47.85 14.72 36.78
CA HIS A 5 -49.16 15.23 36.33
C HIS A 5 -49.51 16.74 36.10
N PHE A 6 -49.73 17.02 34.80
CA PHE A 6 -50.93 17.53 34.12
C PHE A 6 -51.72 18.75 34.64
N ARG A 7 -51.86 19.76 33.76
CA ARG A 7 -53.15 20.41 33.47
C ARG A 7 -53.20 21.08 32.09
N ASN A 8 -54.22 20.70 31.33
CA ASN A 8 -54.65 21.23 30.04
C ASN A 8 -55.14 22.68 30.11
N THR A 9 -54.98 23.44 29.03
CA THR A 9 -56.04 24.34 28.52
C THR A 9 -56.00 24.39 26.98
N CYS A 10 -57.14 24.05 26.39
CA CYS A 10 -57.47 24.18 24.98
C CYS A 10 -57.74 25.64 24.59
N PHE A 11 -57.42 26.05 23.36
CA PHE A 11 -58.41 26.66 22.46
C PHE A 11 -57.95 26.55 20.99
N GLY A 12 -58.86 26.09 20.14
CA GLY A 12 -58.58 25.71 18.76
C GLY A 12 -58.81 26.81 17.73
N ARG A 13 -58.34 26.55 16.51
CA ARG A 13 -58.90 27.10 15.27
C ARG A 13 -58.71 26.09 14.13
N ARG A 14 -59.84 25.61 13.60
CA ARG A 14 -59.98 24.81 12.37
C ARG A 14 -59.87 25.72 11.14
N ILE A 15 -59.12 25.33 10.12
CA ILE A 15 -59.34 25.68 8.69
C ILE A 15 -58.78 24.50 7.87
N SER A 16 -59.59 23.52 7.49
CA SER A 16 -60.33 23.35 6.21
C SER A 16 -59.45 23.01 4.98
N MET A 17 -59.64 21.77 4.55
CA MET A 17 -59.16 21.07 3.36
C MET A 17 -59.85 21.59 2.08
N LYS A 18 -59.10 21.77 0.96
CA LYS A 18 -59.50 21.51 -0.46
C LYS A 18 -58.63 22.28 -1.50
N LYS A 19 -57.95 21.50 -2.37
CA LYS A 19 -57.58 21.69 -3.80
C LYS A 19 -56.41 20.72 -4.08
N LEU A 20 -56.61 19.46 -4.49
CA LEU A 20 -56.96 18.88 -5.81
C LEU A 20 -56.04 19.28 -6.99
N ILE A 21 -55.47 18.24 -7.65
CA ILE A 21 -54.94 18.14 -9.03
C ILE A 21 -53.46 18.61 -9.19
N SER A 22 -52.48 17.88 -9.73
CA SER A 22 -52.48 16.97 -10.89
C SER A 22 -51.37 15.91 -10.82
N VAL A 23 -51.66 14.74 -11.37
CA VAL A 23 -50.74 13.68 -11.79
C VAL A 23 -50.13 14.07 -13.13
N ILE A 24 -48.81 13.94 -13.32
CA ILE A 24 -48.20 13.68 -14.62
C ILE A 24 -47.10 12.62 -14.43
N LEU A 25 -47.39 11.42 -14.90
CA LEU A 25 -46.43 10.41 -15.31
C LEU A 25 -45.74 10.92 -16.59
N ALA A 26 -44.41 10.88 -16.66
CA ALA A 26 -43.70 10.86 -17.94
C ALA A 26 -42.59 9.81 -17.85
N ALA A 27 -42.82 8.71 -18.57
CA ALA A 27 -41.90 7.62 -18.78
C ALA A 27 -40.84 7.98 -19.84
N MET A 28 -39.69 7.32 -19.73
CA MET A 28 -38.71 7.00 -20.77
C MET A 28 -38.16 8.13 -21.65
N MET A 29 -36.88 8.43 -21.44
CA MET A 29 -35.98 8.69 -22.56
C MET A 29 -34.67 7.95 -22.34
N VAL A 30 -34.61 6.72 -22.87
CA VAL A 30 -33.36 6.05 -23.18
C VAL A 30 -32.75 6.81 -24.36
N VAL A 31 -31.67 7.53 -24.12
CA VAL A 31 -30.79 8.00 -25.19
C VAL A 31 -29.62 7.03 -25.22
N LEU A 32 -29.67 6.09 -26.17
CA LEU A 32 -28.49 5.41 -26.66
C LEU A 32 -27.62 6.45 -27.36
N LEU A 33 -26.48 6.78 -26.78
CA LEU A 33 -25.34 7.32 -27.51
C LEU A 33 -24.17 6.37 -27.31
N ALA A 34 -24.08 5.40 -28.21
CA ALA A 34 -22.81 4.79 -28.56
C ALA A 34 -21.98 5.88 -29.24
N ALA A 35 -20.95 6.35 -28.55
CA ALA A 35 -19.86 7.08 -29.16
C ALA A 35 -18.55 6.55 -28.55
N CYS A 36 -17.88 5.68 -29.30
CA CYS A 36 -16.44 5.52 -29.18
C CYS A 36 -15.81 6.91 -29.34
N GLY A 37 -14.98 7.32 -28.38
CA GLY A 37 -14.26 8.58 -28.49
C GLY A 37 -13.76 9.06 -27.15
N GLY A 38 -12.45 8.86 -26.91
CA GLY A 38 -11.72 9.49 -25.83
C GLY A 38 -11.98 11.00 -25.80
N GLY A 39 -12.32 11.50 -24.62
CA GLY A 39 -12.57 12.90 -24.36
C GLY A 39 -12.01 13.24 -22.99
N ASN A 40 -10.82 13.82 -23.01
CA ASN A 40 -10.12 14.45 -21.90
C ASN A 40 -11.09 15.25 -21.01
N LYS A 41 -11.30 14.81 -19.76
CA LYS A 41 -12.02 15.55 -18.71
C LYS A 41 -11.01 16.05 -17.70
N GLY A 42 -11.01 17.37 -17.48
CA GLY A 42 -10.02 18.05 -16.65
C GLY A 42 -9.97 17.57 -15.19
N GLY A 43 -8.74 17.42 -14.70
CA GLY A 43 -8.28 17.89 -13.39
C GLY A 43 -8.86 17.28 -12.11
N GLY A 44 -9.54 16.13 -12.17
CA GLY A 44 -9.87 15.33 -11.00
C GLY A 44 -8.99 14.08 -10.95
N ALA A 45 -8.61 13.60 -9.75
CA ALA A 45 -7.93 12.31 -9.63
C ALA A 45 -8.80 11.22 -10.27
N GLN A 46 -8.26 10.46 -11.22
CA GLN A 46 -8.99 9.43 -11.96
C GLN A 46 -9.31 8.20 -11.10
N TYR A 47 -8.54 8.02 -10.02
CA TYR A 47 -8.70 6.94 -9.06
C TYR A 47 -8.65 7.51 -7.64
N VAL A 48 -9.32 6.84 -6.72
CA VAL A 48 -9.38 7.21 -5.30
C VAL A 48 -9.35 5.97 -4.42
N PHE A 49 -8.79 6.13 -3.23
CA PHE A 49 -8.95 5.16 -2.16
C PHE A 49 -10.32 5.30 -1.51
N LEU A 50 -10.92 4.18 -1.13
CA LEU A 50 -12.04 4.19 -0.18
C LEU A 50 -11.56 4.77 1.16
N LYS A 51 -12.48 5.42 1.89
CA LYS A 51 -12.17 5.97 3.22
C LYS A 51 -11.98 4.89 4.27
N GLU A 52 -12.58 3.73 4.06
CA GLU A 52 -12.45 2.57 4.93
C GLU A 52 -11.16 1.83 4.57
N GLU A 53 -10.26 1.74 5.54
CA GLU A 53 -9.00 1.01 5.44
C GLU A 53 -9.22 -0.47 5.77
N MET A 54 -8.43 -1.36 5.15
CA MET A 54 -8.48 -2.79 5.45
C MET A 54 -7.68 -3.13 6.71
N GLY A 55 -6.55 -2.45 6.92
CA GLY A 55 -5.66 -2.66 8.06
C GLY A 55 -4.33 -1.92 7.92
N THR A 56 -3.49 -2.05 8.93
CA THR A 56 -2.12 -1.49 8.95
C THR A 56 -1.09 -2.60 8.97
N GLU A 57 0.13 -2.32 8.55
CA GLU A 57 1.24 -3.27 8.58
C GLU A 57 2.59 -2.59 8.78
N SER A 58 3.60 -3.39 9.09
CA SER A 58 4.97 -2.95 9.32
C SER A 58 5.89 -3.51 8.25
N TYR A 59 6.52 -2.65 7.47
CA TYR A 59 7.59 -3.05 6.57
C TYR A 59 8.93 -3.09 7.28
N ALA A 60 9.62 -4.21 7.15
CA ALA A 60 10.91 -4.47 7.75
C ALA A 60 11.84 -5.20 6.78
N ILE A 61 13.13 -5.25 7.13
CA ILE A 61 14.13 -5.92 6.31
C ILE A 61 14.15 -7.40 6.71
N GLY A 62 13.86 -8.29 5.76
CA GLY A 62 13.82 -9.73 5.98
C GLY A 62 15.17 -10.39 5.69
N PHE A 63 15.75 -11.10 6.65
CA PHE A 63 16.96 -11.89 6.47
C PHE A 63 16.67 -13.38 6.59
N LYS A 64 17.57 -14.21 6.06
CA LYS A 64 17.48 -15.66 6.22
C LYS A 64 17.40 -16.00 7.71
N LYS A 65 16.43 -16.84 8.10
CA LYS A 65 16.21 -17.23 9.50
C LYS A 65 17.51 -17.72 10.14
N GLY A 66 17.86 -17.12 11.28
CA GLY A 66 19.09 -17.37 12.03
C GLY A 66 20.25 -16.41 11.71
N ASN A 67 20.13 -15.54 10.70
CA ASN A 67 21.18 -14.57 10.35
C ASN A 67 21.08 -13.28 11.19
N GLU A 68 21.23 -13.42 12.51
CA GLU A 68 21.07 -12.31 13.46
C GLU A 68 22.16 -11.25 13.34
N GLU A 69 23.39 -11.65 13.03
CA GLU A 69 24.53 -10.74 12.93
C GLU A 69 24.36 -9.74 11.79
N LEU A 70 23.99 -10.22 10.59
CA LEU A 70 23.78 -9.33 9.45
C LEU A 70 22.55 -8.45 9.66
N ALA A 71 21.46 -9.02 10.19
CA ALA A 71 20.25 -8.26 10.49
C ALA A 71 20.51 -7.11 11.46
N LYS A 72 21.25 -7.36 12.53
CA LYS A 72 21.67 -6.35 13.51
C LYS A 72 22.57 -5.29 12.86
N THR A 73 23.55 -5.72 12.06
CA THR A 73 24.52 -4.80 11.43
C THR A 73 23.83 -3.85 10.45
N VAL A 74 22.96 -4.38 9.58
CA VAL A 74 22.17 -3.56 8.63
C VAL A 74 21.22 -2.63 9.37
N THR A 75 20.52 -3.13 10.40
CA THR A 75 19.64 -2.30 11.25
C THR A 75 20.39 -1.13 11.87
N GLY A 76 21.56 -1.38 12.48
CA GLY A 76 22.39 -0.33 13.06
C GLY A 76 22.90 0.67 12.03
N ALA A 77 23.21 0.23 10.81
CA ALA A 77 23.57 1.12 9.72
C ALA A 77 22.39 2.01 9.29
N VAL A 78 21.18 1.46 9.18
CA VAL A 78 19.96 2.26 8.94
C VAL A 78 19.75 3.29 10.04
N TYR A 79 19.96 2.91 11.31
CA TYR A 79 19.90 3.84 12.44
C TYR A 79 20.90 5.00 12.32
N ALA A 80 22.11 4.75 11.83
CA ALA A 80 23.07 5.82 11.54
C ALA A 80 22.53 6.80 10.49
N LEU A 81 21.90 6.28 9.43
CA LEU A 81 21.29 7.08 8.35
C LEU A 81 20.06 7.86 8.83
N VAL A 82 19.36 7.38 9.87
CA VAL A 82 18.30 8.16 10.54
C VAL A 82 18.93 9.31 11.31
N LYS A 83 20.00 9.07 12.09
CA LYS A 83 20.66 10.12 12.89
C LYS A 83 21.32 11.21 12.06
N ASP A 84 21.89 10.88 10.90
CA ASP A 84 22.54 11.86 10.02
C ASP A 84 21.57 12.55 9.04
N GLY A 85 20.30 12.17 9.05
CA GLY A 85 19.24 12.73 8.21
C GLY A 85 19.17 12.17 6.79
N THR A 86 20.02 11.21 6.44
CA THR A 86 20.00 10.57 5.10
C THR A 86 18.70 9.84 4.85
N TYR A 87 18.18 9.09 5.83
CA TYR A 87 16.91 8.37 5.71
C TYR A 87 15.73 9.31 5.37
N ALA A 88 15.60 10.43 6.10
CA ALA A 88 14.59 11.44 5.82
C ALA A 88 14.80 12.10 4.44
N LYS A 89 16.05 12.40 4.08
CA LYS A 89 16.40 13.01 2.78
C LYS A 89 16.08 12.10 1.59
N ILE A 90 16.28 10.79 1.72
CA ILE A 90 15.83 9.82 0.71
C ILE A 90 14.29 9.84 0.66
N GLY A 91 13.63 9.80 1.83
CA GLY A 91 12.17 9.88 1.94
C GLY A 91 11.55 11.08 1.21
N GLU A 92 12.15 12.27 1.26
CA GLU A 92 11.64 13.45 0.54
C GLU A 92 11.58 13.30 -0.99
N LYS A 93 12.31 12.34 -1.57
CA LYS A 93 12.20 12.00 -3.00
C LYS A 93 10.96 11.16 -3.33
N TYR A 94 10.36 10.53 -2.32
CA TYR A 94 9.25 9.60 -2.44
C TYR A 94 8.04 10.15 -1.66
N PRO A 95 7.29 11.11 -2.24
CA PRO A 95 6.16 11.74 -1.56
C PRO A 95 5.07 10.73 -1.17
N ASP A 96 4.95 9.62 -1.90
CA ASP A 96 3.99 8.56 -1.62
C ASP A 96 4.39 7.68 -0.41
N ILE A 97 5.63 7.74 0.07
CA ILE A 97 6.14 6.94 1.22
C ILE A 97 6.42 7.82 2.45
N LYS A 98 6.90 9.05 2.28
CA LYS A 98 7.56 9.82 3.35
C LYS A 98 6.77 9.95 4.66
N ASP A 99 5.44 10.01 4.58
CA ASP A 99 4.57 10.17 5.73
C ASP A 99 4.36 8.84 6.49
N TYR A 100 4.75 7.72 5.89
CA TYR A 100 4.72 6.37 6.46
C TYR A 100 6.06 5.94 7.08
N LEU A 101 7.12 6.74 6.90
CA LEU A 101 8.44 6.49 7.50
C LEU A 101 8.41 6.61 9.03
N CYS A 102 8.70 5.52 9.73
CA CYS A 102 8.42 5.38 11.16
C CYS A 102 9.65 5.56 12.07
N LEU A 103 10.87 5.50 11.55
CA LEU A 103 12.08 5.63 12.38
C LEU A 103 12.34 7.09 12.78
N LYS A 104 12.70 7.31 14.05
CA LYS A 104 13.00 8.62 14.64
C LYS A 104 14.35 8.58 15.36
N ALA A 105 15.11 9.67 15.28
CA ALA A 105 16.49 9.73 15.78
C ALA A 105 16.56 9.64 17.31
N GLU A 106 15.53 10.16 17.98
CA GLU A 106 15.35 10.15 19.44
C GLU A 106 15.12 8.75 20.02
N ASP A 107 14.58 7.82 19.22
CA ASP A 107 14.29 6.44 19.65
C ASP A 107 15.50 5.50 19.46
N ILE A 108 16.59 6.00 18.88
CA ILE A 108 17.75 5.20 18.52
C ILE A 108 18.85 5.30 19.58
N ASN A 109 19.23 4.14 20.11
CA ASN A 109 20.39 3.97 20.97
C ASN A 109 21.69 3.97 20.16
N ASP A 110 22.61 4.88 20.48
CA ASP A 110 23.92 4.99 19.80
C ASP A 110 24.77 3.72 19.91
N ALA A 111 24.58 2.91 20.96
CA ALA A 111 25.31 1.66 21.13
C ALA A 111 24.95 0.58 20.08
N ASP A 112 23.81 0.73 19.39
CA ASP A 112 23.37 -0.18 18.34
C ASP A 112 23.90 0.23 16.95
N ILE A 113 24.55 1.40 16.84
CA ILE A 113 25.10 1.90 15.59
C ILE A 113 26.54 1.40 15.40
N PRO A 114 26.84 0.66 14.31
CA PRO A 114 28.21 0.28 13.99
C PRO A 114 29.04 1.51 13.60
N ALA A 115 30.35 1.46 13.85
CA ALA A 115 31.24 2.52 13.43
C ALA A 115 31.24 2.67 11.91
N LYS A 116 31.21 3.92 11.40
CA LYS A 116 31.23 4.19 9.97
C LYS A 116 32.48 3.55 9.31
N GLY A 117 32.27 2.80 8.23
CA GLY A 117 33.33 2.10 7.51
C GLY A 117 33.88 0.87 8.24
N SER A 118 33.18 0.34 9.26
CA SER A 118 33.63 -0.86 9.98
C SER A 118 33.38 -2.18 9.24
N GLY A 119 32.73 -2.13 8.07
CA GLY A 119 32.47 -3.31 7.24
C GLY A 119 33.72 -3.80 6.51
N ASP A 120 33.74 -5.08 6.15
CA ASP A 120 34.77 -5.61 5.25
C ASP A 120 34.61 -5.00 3.85
N PRO A 121 35.62 -4.27 3.31
CA PRO A 121 35.53 -3.66 1.98
C PRO A 121 35.46 -4.68 0.83
N ASN A 122 35.74 -5.96 1.10
CA ASN A 122 35.58 -7.04 0.14
C ASN A 122 34.19 -7.70 0.20
N PHE A 123 33.42 -7.44 1.25
CA PHE A 123 32.05 -7.93 1.34
C PHE A 123 31.15 -7.21 0.34
N THR A 124 30.40 -8.01 -0.42
CA THR A 124 29.35 -7.53 -1.31
C THR A 124 28.01 -7.85 -0.69
N PHE A 125 27.26 -6.81 -0.33
CA PHE A 125 25.90 -6.95 0.16
C PHE A 125 24.95 -7.12 -1.03
N LYS A 126 24.32 -8.29 -1.09
CA LYS A 126 23.38 -8.68 -2.15
C LYS A 126 21.95 -8.34 -1.72
N HIS A 127 21.49 -7.19 -2.18
CA HIS A 127 20.16 -6.68 -1.87
C HIS A 127 19.11 -7.36 -2.76
N GLY A 128 18.28 -8.22 -2.18
CA GLY A 128 17.17 -8.88 -2.85
C GLY A 128 15.88 -8.08 -2.76
N PHE A 129 15.18 -7.88 -3.88
CA PHE A 129 13.95 -7.11 -3.94
C PHE A 129 13.06 -7.50 -5.12
N ASP A 130 11.77 -7.14 -5.05
CA ASP A 130 10.83 -7.32 -6.15
C ASP A 130 11.14 -6.33 -7.28
N LEU A 131 11.20 -6.83 -8.51
CA LEU A 131 11.51 -6.06 -9.70
C LEU A 131 10.38 -5.12 -10.15
N ASP A 132 9.17 -5.26 -9.60
CA ASP A 132 7.99 -4.40 -9.89
C ASP A 132 7.16 -4.13 -8.62
N TYR A 133 7.78 -3.45 -7.64
CA TYR A 133 7.11 -2.98 -6.43
C TYR A 133 7.42 -1.49 -6.13
N PRO A 134 7.04 -0.57 -7.02
CA PRO A 134 7.19 0.84 -6.75
C PRO A 134 6.23 1.30 -5.64
N PRO A 135 6.59 2.34 -4.85
CA PRO A 135 7.80 3.16 -4.95
C PRO A 135 9.06 2.61 -4.27
N TYR A 136 9.03 1.38 -3.73
CA TYR A 136 10.10 0.80 -2.91
C TYR A 136 11.25 0.22 -3.72
N SER A 137 10.93 -0.59 -4.75
CA SER A 137 11.92 -1.20 -5.63
C SER A 137 11.32 -1.53 -6.99
N TYR A 138 12.01 -1.16 -8.06
CA TYR A 138 11.54 -1.42 -9.42
C TYR A 138 12.66 -1.32 -10.44
N LEU A 139 12.50 -2.01 -11.57
CA LEU A 139 13.27 -1.77 -12.77
C LEU A 139 12.74 -0.53 -13.50
N LYS A 140 13.65 0.36 -13.89
CA LYS A 140 13.35 1.52 -14.74
C LYS A 140 13.46 1.12 -16.21
N ASP A 141 12.90 1.97 -17.07
CA ASP A 141 12.95 1.81 -18.53
C ASP A 141 14.38 1.72 -19.10
N ASP A 142 15.36 2.35 -18.43
CA ASP A 142 16.78 2.31 -18.82
C ASP A 142 17.52 1.04 -18.36
N GLY A 143 16.81 0.10 -17.72
CA GLY A 143 17.36 -1.14 -17.17
C GLY A 143 18.08 -0.97 -15.83
N SER A 144 18.15 0.25 -15.29
CA SER A 144 18.65 0.47 -13.93
C SER A 144 17.58 0.18 -12.89
N VAL A 145 18.01 -0.09 -11.65
CA VAL A 145 17.12 -0.30 -10.51
C VAL A 145 16.91 1.01 -9.76
N GLY A 146 15.73 1.20 -9.18
CA GLY A 146 15.43 2.36 -8.35
C GLY A 146 14.36 2.07 -7.30
N GLY A 147 14.09 3.07 -6.47
CA GLY A 147 13.10 2.99 -5.40
C GLY A 147 13.73 3.28 -4.04
N PHE A 148 12.87 3.55 -3.06
CA PHE A 148 13.28 3.95 -1.72
C PHE A 148 14.20 2.90 -1.06
N ASP A 149 13.84 1.62 -1.13
CA ASP A 149 14.60 0.54 -0.50
C ASP A 149 15.95 0.32 -1.20
N VAL A 150 15.98 0.46 -2.52
CA VAL A 150 17.22 0.43 -3.31
C VAL A 150 18.19 1.54 -2.88
N GLU A 151 17.71 2.78 -2.78
CA GLU A 151 18.54 3.90 -2.35
C GLU A 151 19.00 3.78 -0.89
N LEU A 152 18.14 3.27 0.00
CA LEU A 152 18.46 3.10 1.41
C LEU A 152 19.48 1.96 1.61
N ALA A 153 19.36 0.85 0.87
CA ALA A 153 20.35 -0.24 0.88
C ALA A 153 21.72 0.21 0.33
N GLN A 154 21.74 1.03 -0.73
CA GLN A 154 22.96 1.64 -1.25
C GLN A 154 23.61 2.58 -0.21
N ALA A 155 22.82 3.36 0.52
CA ALA A 155 23.30 4.23 1.58
C ALA A 155 23.87 3.42 2.76
N VAL A 156 23.26 2.29 3.12
CA VAL A 156 23.81 1.34 4.10
C VAL A 156 25.18 0.83 3.66
N CYS A 157 25.31 0.39 2.40
CA CYS A 157 26.60 -0.06 1.87
C CYS A 157 27.66 1.05 1.92
N ALA A 158 27.31 2.26 1.53
CA ALA A 158 28.19 3.42 1.60
C ALA A 158 28.61 3.77 3.04
N TYR A 159 27.70 3.63 4.01
CA TYR A 159 28.00 3.83 5.43
C TYR A 159 28.96 2.76 5.96
N MET A 160 28.72 1.50 5.61
CA MET A 160 29.52 0.35 6.08
C MET A 160 30.85 0.19 5.35
N GLY A 161 30.99 0.77 4.15
CA GLY A 161 32.14 0.52 3.27
C GLY A 161 32.03 -0.79 2.48
N TRP A 162 30.82 -1.32 2.31
CA TRP A 162 30.55 -2.53 1.53
C TRP A 162 30.39 -2.24 0.04
N LYS A 163 30.56 -3.28 -0.79
CA LYS A 163 30.10 -3.25 -2.18
C LYS A 163 28.59 -3.53 -2.20
N TYR A 164 27.89 -2.87 -3.11
CA TYR A 164 26.45 -3.08 -3.34
C TYR A 164 26.24 -3.92 -4.59
N GLU A 165 25.37 -4.93 -4.49
CA GLU A 165 24.87 -5.72 -5.62
C GLU A 165 23.34 -5.80 -5.53
N SER A 166 22.67 -5.43 -6.62
CA SER A 166 21.21 -5.56 -6.73
C SER A 166 20.84 -6.94 -7.26
N VAL A 167 19.92 -7.61 -6.58
CA VAL A 167 19.38 -8.93 -6.94
C VAL A 167 17.86 -8.82 -7.13
N PRO A 168 17.39 -8.28 -8.27
CA PRO A 168 15.97 -8.24 -8.58
C PRO A 168 15.43 -9.64 -8.88
N PHE A 169 14.20 -9.94 -8.42
CA PHE A 169 13.47 -11.17 -8.73
C PHE A 169 11.97 -10.92 -8.80
N ASN A 170 11.21 -11.88 -9.34
CA ASN A 170 9.75 -11.90 -9.17
C ASN A 170 9.44 -12.20 -7.70
N TRP A 171 8.42 -11.54 -7.12
CA TRP A 171 8.08 -11.68 -5.70
C TRP A 171 7.90 -13.11 -5.20
N GLU A 172 7.33 -14.00 -6.02
CA GLU A 172 7.14 -15.41 -5.69
C GLU A 172 8.47 -16.17 -5.45
N ALA A 173 9.58 -15.70 -6.04
CA ALA A 173 10.88 -16.34 -5.94
C ALA A 173 11.68 -15.92 -4.69
N LYS A 174 11.22 -14.90 -3.94
CA LYS A 174 11.95 -14.29 -2.81
C LYS A 174 12.52 -15.31 -1.82
N ASP A 175 11.74 -16.32 -1.47
CA ASP A 175 12.12 -17.32 -0.48
C ASP A 175 13.15 -18.29 -1.03
N MET A 176 13.03 -18.66 -2.30
CA MET A 176 14.01 -19.50 -2.97
C MET A 176 15.35 -18.77 -3.06
N GLU A 177 15.35 -17.52 -3.50
CA GLU A 177 16.56 -16.72 -3.67
C GLU A 177 17.28 -16.49 -2.33
N LEU A 178 16.53 -16.14 -1.27
CA LEU A 178 17.09 -15.95 0.06
C LEU A 178 17.64 -17.26 0.64
N ASN A 179 16.92 -18.37 0.49
CA ASN A 179 17.35 -19.65 1.04
C ASN A 179 18.55 -20.23 0.29
N ALA A 180 18.65 -20.00 -1.02
CA ALA A 180 19.79 -20.37 -1.86
C ALA A 180 21.05 -19.53 -1.59
N GLY A 181 20.90 -18.37 -0.94
CA GLY A 181 22.00 -17.41 -0.73
C GLY A 181 22.32 -16.58 -1.98
N SER A 182 21.36 -16.47 -2.91
CA SER A 182 21.45 -15.56 -4.04
C SER A 182 21.39 -14.10 -3.57
N CYS A 183 20.59 -13.81 -2.54
CA CYS A 183 20.56 -12.52 -1.84
C CYS A 183 20.82 -12.70 -0.34
N ASP A 184 21.25 -11.62 0.31
CA ASP A 184 21.52 -11.57 1.75
C ASP A 184 20.30 -11.13 2.56
N CYS A 185 19.37 -10.41 1.91
CA CYS A 185 18.12 -9.94 2.49
C CYS A 185 17.03 -9.82 1.42
N ILE A 186 15.78 -9.74 1.88
CA ILE A 186 14.61 -9.27 1.15
C ILE A 186 14.25 -7.90 1.71
N TRP A 187 14.32 -6.85 0.88
CA TRP A 187 14.03 -5.48 1.27
C TRP A 187 13.29 -4.77 0.14
N SER A 188 11.96 -4.82 0.21
CA SER A 188 11.07 -4.45 -0.90
C SER A 188 9.66 -4.16 -0.38
N GLY A 189 9.52 -3.22 0.57
CA GLY A 189 8.27 -2.99 1.29
C GLY A 189 7.77 -4.25 1.98
N PHE A 190 8.66 -4.99 2.64
CA PHE A 190 8.37 -6.36 3.05
C PHE A 190 7.63 -6.42 4.39
N THR A 191 6.36 -6.81 4.35
CA THR A 191 5.53 -6.97 5.55
C THR A 191 6.06 -8.04 6.48
N LYS A 192 6.13 -7.70 7.77
CA LYS A 192 6.58 -8.61 8.83
C LYS A 192 5.46 -9.49 9.40
N GLU A 193 4.25 -8.96 9.50
CA GLU A 193 3.10 -9.62 10.11
C GLU A 193 2.75 -10.95 9.40
N GLY A 194 2.37 -11.97 10.17
CA GLY A 194 1.98 -13.30 9.66
C GLY A 194 3.17 -14.20 9.25
N ARG A 195 4.40 -13.70 9.43
CA ARG A 195 5.63 -14.36 8.99
C ARG A 195 6.83 -14.08 9.89
N GLU A 196 6.60 -13.66 11.13
CA GLU A 196 7.62 -13.34 12.13
C GLU A 196 8.58 -14.51 12.37
N ASP A 197 8.06 -15.74 12.39
CA ASP A 197 8.84 -16.96 12.62
C ASP A 197 9.54 -17.48 11.34
N LYS A 198 9.30 -16.88 10.17
CA LYS A 198 9.86 -17.37 8.89
C LYS A 198 11.21 -16.72 8.56
N TYR A 199 11.49 -15.55 9.11
CA TYR A 199 12.69 -14.75 8.82
C TYR A 199 13.36 -14.26 10.10
N THR A 200 14.61 -13.84 9.97
CA THR A 200 15.20 -12.93 10.96
C THR A 200 14.93 -11.51 10.51
N TRP A 201 14.30 -10.70 11.35
CA TRP A 201 13.89 -9.34 10.98
C TRP A 201 14.91 -8.30 11.44
N GLY A 202 15.22 -7.37 10.55
CA GLY A 202 15.87 -6.10 10.89
C GLY A 202 14.86 -5.09 11.44
N CYS A 203 15.21 -3.80 11.39
CA CYS A 203 14.30 -2.72 11.79
C CYS A 203 13.05 -2.66 10.91
N THR A 204 11.93 -2.32 11.55
CA THR A 204 10.76 -1.75 10.87
C THR A 204 11.10 -0.32 10.45
N TYR A 205 10.97 -0.03 9.15
CA TYR A 205 11.34 1.27 8.58
C TYR A 205 10.17 2.00 7.92
N SER A 206 8.99 1.38 7.80
CA SER A 206 7.79 2.05 7.30
C SER A 206 6.57 1.36 7.92
N ASN A 207 5.58 2.13 8.33
CA ASN A 207 4.27 1.62 8.74
C ASN A 207 3.29 1.91 7.61
N ASN A 208 2.84 0.89 6.90
CA ASN A 208 1.97 1.04 5.73
C ASN A 208 0.50 0.77 6.10
N VAL A 209 -0.40 1.17 5.20
CA VAL A 209 -1.85 0.96 5.33
C VAL A 209 -2.36 0.22 4.08
N GLN A 210 -3.21 -0.77 4.30
CA GLN A 210 -3.91 -1.51 3.27
C GLN A 210 -5.24 -0.82 2.94
N GLY A 211 -5.46 -0.50 1.67
CA GLY A 211 -6.65 0.20 1.20
C GLY A 211 -7.32 -0.51 0.03
N ILE A 212 -8.47 0.04 -0.37
CA ILE A 212 -9.16 -0.33 -1.61
C ILE A 212 -9.07 0.85 -2.58
N LEU A 213 -8.47 0.63 -3.75
CA LEU A 213 -8.34 1.59 -4.83
C LEU A 213 -9.41 1.32 -5.89
N VAL A 214 -10.13 2.37 -6.30
CA VAL A 214 -11.19 2.31 -7.32
C VAL A 214 -11.08 3.45 -8.32
N ALA A 215 -11.71 3.30 -9.48
CA ALA A 215 -11.96 4.44 -10.37
C ALA A 215 -12.91 5.45 -9.68
N SER A 216 -12.62 6.74 -9.82
CA SER A 216 -13.36 7.81 -9.14
C SER A 216 -14.83 7.91 -9.55
N ASP A 217 -15.19 7.42 -10.74
CA ASP A 217 -16.56 7.39 -11.27
C ASP A 217 -17.22 6.01 -11.16
N SER A 218 -16.61 5.05 -10.47
CA SER A 218 -17.14 3.69 -10.26
C SER A 218 -18.45 3.63 -9.47
N GLY A 219 -18.72 4.67 -8.67
CA GLY A 219 -19.84 4.68 -7.71
C GLY A 219 -19.60 3.82 -6.46
N ILE A 220 -18.42 3.19 -6.32
CA ILE A 220 -18.02 2.41 -5.15
C ILE A 220 -17.45 3.37 -4.11
N THR A 221 -18.04 3.40 -2.92
CA THR A 221 -17.66 4.38 -1.88
C THR A 221 -17.41 3.77 -0.50
N THR A 222 -17.86 2.53 -0.29
CA THR A 222 -17.74 1.76 0.95
C THR A 222 -17.29 0.33 0.65
N LEU A 223 -16.81 -0.40 1.65
CA LEU A 223 -16.45 -1.82 1.46
C LEU A 223 -17.66 -2.67 1.06
N ALA A 224 -18.86 -2.32 1.54
CA ALA A 224 -20.10 -3.02 1.20
C ALA A 224 -20.46 -2.91 -0.31
N ASP A 225 -20.04 -1.84 -0.99
CA ASP A 225 -20.28 -1.65 -2.42
C ASP A 225 -19.46 -2.61 -3.30
N LEU A 226 -18.50 -3.36 -2.71
CA LEU A 226 -17.72 -4.40 -3.38
C LEU A 226 -18.50 -5.71 -3.56
N ALA A 227 -19.70 -5.83 -3.00
CA ALA A 227 -20.52 -7.02 -3.16
C ALA A 227 -20.85 -7.25 -4.65
N GLY A 228 -20.54 -8.44 -5.15
CA GLY A 228 -20.70 -8.82 -6.56
C GLY A 228 -19.70 -8.18 -7.53
N LYS A 229 -18.68 -7.47 -7.03
CA LYS A 229 -17.63 -6.84 -7.84
C LYS A 229 -16.43 -7.75 -8.05
N THR A 230 -15.63 -7.48 -9.08
CA THR A 230 -14.33 -8.14 -9.26
C THR A 230 -13.25 -7.30 -8.59
N VAL A 231 -12.60 -7.86 -7.56
CA VAL A 231 -11.56 -7.20 -6.77
C VAL A 231 -10.21 -7.86 -7.06
N GLY A 232 -9.24 -7.05 -7.50
CA GLY A 232 -7.86 -7.48 -7.72
C GLY A 232 -7.00 -7.40 -6.46
N VAL A 233 -6.03 -8.30 -6.30
CA VAL A 233 -5.03 -8.26 -5.23
C VAL A 233 -3.71 -8.90 -5.71
N GLN A 234 -2.56 -8.41 -5.24
CA GLN A 234 -1.29 -9.07 -5.51
C GLN A 234 -1.10 -10.27 -4.58
N ILE A 235 -0.55 -11.38 -5.10
CA ILE A 235 -0.25 -12.58 -4.30
C ILE A 235 0.79 -12.32 -3.20
N ASP A 236 0.75 -13.11 -2.12
CA ASP A 236 1.69 -13.05 -0.98
C ASP A 236 1.78 -11.68 -0.24
N THR A 237 0.78 -10.82 -0.42
CA THR A 237 0.64 -9.52 0.25
C THR A 237 -0.26 -9.61 1.48
N SER A 238 -0.20 -8.61 2.35
CA SER A 238 -1.09 -8.50 3.51
C SER A 238 -2.53 -8.30 3.10
N ALA A 239 -2.82 -7.59 2.01
CA ALA A 239 -4.16 -7.51 1.45
C ALA A 239 -4.71 -8.89 1.09
N ALA A 240 -3.91 -9.75 0.44
CA ALA A 240 -4.32 -11.11 0.11
C ALA A 240 -4.59 -11.93 1.37
N GLU A 241 -3.67 -11.92 2.33
CA GLU A 241 -3.82 -12.64 3.61
C GLU A 241 -5.03 -12.14 4.41
N MET A 242 -5.26 -10.82 4.46
CA MET A 242 -6.45 -10.25 5.08
C MET A 242 -7.72 -10.77 4.43
N LEU A 243 -7.80 -10.77 3.10
CA LEU A 243 -8.99 -11.23 2.37
C LEU A 243 -9.21 -12.75 2.46
N GLU A 244 -8.18 -13.53 2.74
CA GLU A 244 -8.28 -14.97 2.99
C GLU A 244 -8.68 -15.31 4.44
N ASP A 245 -8.33 -14.45 5.40
CA ASP A 245 -8.56 -14.70 6.83
C ASP A 245 -9.40 -13.59 7.50
N SER A 246 -8.77 -12.55 8.04
CA SER A 246 -9.43 -11.55 8.90
C SER A 246 -10.56 -10.72 8.24
N LYS A 247 -10.59 -10.67 6.91
CA LYS A 247 -11.59 -10.00 6.05
C LYS A 247 -12.28 -10.99 5.12
N LYS A 248 -12.23 -12.29 5.41
CA LYS A 248 -12.85 -13.32 4.59
C LYS A 248 -14.34 -13.11 4.38
N GLU A 249 -15.07 -12.65 5.40
CA GLU A 249 -16.51 -12.34 5.26
C GLU A 249 -16.78 -11.25 4.22
N LEU A 250 -15.89 -10.27 4.09
CA LEU A 250 -15.97 -9.25 3.04
C LEU A 250 -15.64 -9.88 1.68
N ALA A 251 -14.55 -10.64 1.58
CA ALA A 251 -14.12 -11.29 0.35
C ALA A 251 -15.19 -12.25 -0.22
N ASP A 252 -15.90 -12.97 0.66
CA ASP A 252 -17.00 -13.87 0.30
C ASP A 252 -18.21 -13.12 -0.32
N THR A 253 -18.28 -11.79 -0.20
CA THR A 253 -19.31 -10.98 -0.90
C THR A 253 -18.93 -10.62 -2.33
N PHE A 254 -17.65 -10.71 -2.69
CA PHE A 254 -17.18 -10.31 -4.02
C PHE A 254 -17.77 -11.23 -5.11
N GLY A 255 -17.91 -10.70 -6.31
CA GLY A 255 -18.23 -11.52 -7.48
C GLY A 255 -17.05 -12.41 -7.86
N GLU A 256 -15.83 -11.86 -7.76
CA GLU A 256 -14.58 -12.55 -7.99
C GLU A 256 -13.44 -11.87 -7.23
N LEU A 257 -12.57 -12.65 -6.60
CA LEU A 257 -11.27 -12.18 -6.11
C LEU A 257 -10.19 -12.66 -7.09
N LYS A 258 -9.59 -11.71 -7.81
CA LYS A 258 -8.58 -12.00 -8.85
C LYS A 258 -7.19 -11.71 -8.30
N THR A 259 -6.30 -12.68 -8.42
CA THR A 259 -4.90 -12.53 -7.99
C THR A 259 -4.00 -12.09 -9.14
N TYR A 260 -2.96 -11.32 -8.80
CA TYR A 260 -1.99 -10.77 -9.75
C TYR A 260 -0.56 -10.99 -9.26
N GLU A 261 0.38 -11.10 -10.20
CA GLU A 261 1.81 -11.14 -9.90
C GLU A 261 2.34 -9.79 -9.42
N THR A 262 1.84 -8.68 -9.99
CA THR A 262 2.25 -7.31 -9.63
C THR A 262 1.06 -6.37 -9.57
N TYR A 263 1.15 -5.34 -8.72
CA TYR A 263 0.13 -4.29 -8.66
C TYR A 263 0.04 -3.46 -9.94
N THR A 264 1.12 -3.35 -10.71
CA THR A 264 1.12 -2.69 -12.02
C THR A 264 0.17 -3.40 -13.00
N VAL A 265 0.14 -4.74 -13.02
CA VAL A 265 -0.81 -5.49 -13.84
C VAL A 265 -2.24 -5.33 -13.33
N ALA A 266 -2.45 -5.42 -12.01
CA ALA A 266 -3.79 -5.19 -11.42
C ALA A 266 -4.33 -3.79 -11.76
N PHE A 267 -3.48 -2.78 -11.68
CA PHE A 267 -3.83 -1.40 -11.98
C PHE A 267 -4.17 -1.17 -13.45
N ASN A 268 -3.45 -1.82 -14.37
CA ASN A 268 -3.79 -1.79 -15.79
C ASN A 268 -5.16 -2.45 -16.08
N ASP A 269 -5.50 -3.54 -15.37
CA ASP A 269 -6.82 -4.15 -15.48
C ASP A 269 -7.94 -3.25 -14.92
N LEU A 270 -7.69 -2.53 -13.82
CA LEU A 270 -8.61 -1.53 -13.29
C LEU A 270 -8.84 -0.42 -14.31
N LYS A 271 -7.76 0.09 -14.91
CA LYS A 271 -7.79 1.10 -15.97
C LYS A 271 -8.57 0.65 -17.20
N ALA A 272 -8.47 -0.63 -17.56
CA ALA A 272 -9.22 -1.22 -18.67
C ALA A 272 -10.69 -1.52 -18.33
N GLY A 273 -11.10 -1.38 -17.05
CA GLY A 273 -12.43 -1.78 -16.57
C GLY A 273 -12.62 -3.29 -16.52
N ALA A 274 -11.53 -4.07 -16.49
CA ALA A 274 -11.56 -5.52 -16.37
C ALA A 274 -11.79 -5.98 -14.92
N ILE A 275 -11.48 -5.12 -13.95
CA ILE A 275 -11.80 -5.27 -12.53
C ILE A 275 -12.42 -3.97 -12.00
N ASP A 276 -13.17 -4.04 -10.90
CA ASP A 276 -13.85 -2.89 -10.31
C ASP A 276 -13.00 -2.17 -9.24
N ALA A 277 -12.12 -2.91 -8.55
CA ALA A 277 -11.34 -2.41 -7.42
C ALA A 277 -10.03 -3.19 -7.26
N ILE A 278 -9.07 -2.62 -6.52
CA ILE A 278 -7.83 -3.29 -6.12
C ILE A 278 -7.65 -3.16 -4.61
N ALA A 279 -7.42 -4.28 -3.93
CA ALA A 279 -6.90 -4.30 -2.57
C ALA A 279 -5.38 -4.16 -2.58
N ILE A 280 -4.86 -3.04 -2.10
CA ILE A 280 -3.49 -2.59 -2.35
C ILE A 280 -2.94 -1.74 -1.20
N ASP A 281 -1.61 -1.79 -1.05
CA ASP A 281 -0.85 -0.86 -0.22
C ASP A 281 -1.11 0.60 -0.62
N MET A 282 -1.44 1.46 0.34
CA MET A 282 -1.72 2.86 0.05
C MET A 282 -0.54 3.57 -0.60
N THR A 283 0.69 3.25 -0.19
CA THR A 283 1.92 3.81 -0.78
C THR A 283 2.14 3.37 -2.23
N ALA A 284 1.95 2.07 -2.55
CA ALA A 284 2.05 1.55 -3.91
C ALA A 284 0.94 2.10 -4.81
N GLY A 285 -0.31 2.10 -4.33
CA GLY A 285 -1.43 2.65 -5.08
C GLY A 285 -1.29 4.17 -5.30
N ALA A 286 -0.84 4.94 -4.30
CA ALA A 286 -0.57 6.36 -4.46
C ALA A 286 0.49 6.64 -5.53
N TYR A 287 1.57 5.84 -5.55
CA TYR A 287 2.57 5.94 -6.62
C TYR A 287 1.98 5.65 -8.01
N LEU A 288 1.18 4.59 -8.15
CA LEU A 288 0.56 4.23 -9.44
C LEU A 288 -0.36 5.35 -9.95
N ILE A 289 -1.15 5.97 -9.07
CA ILE A 289 -1.98 7.14 -9.39
C ILE A 289 -1.12 8.33 -9.83
N SER A 290 -0.07 8.63 -9.05
CA SER A 290 0.85 9.74 -9.32
C SER A 290 1.63 9.56 -10.63
N ASN A 291 1.93 8.32 -11.01
CA ASN A 291 2.67 8.01 -12.22
C ASN A 291 1.79 8.08 -13.48
N GLU A 292 0.51 7.71 -13.38
CA GLU A 292 -0.47 7.89 -14.47
C GLU A 292 -0.79 9.35 -14.77
N ALA A 293 -0.67 10.23 -13.79
CA ALA A 293 -0.96 11.65 -13.95
C ALA A 293 0.12 12.44 -14.71
N LYS A 294 1.24 11.79 -15.08
CA LYS A 294 2.39 12.39 -15.78
C LYS A 294 2.31 12.17 -17.28
#